data_AF-A0A699Q970-F1
#
_entry.id   AF-A0A699Q970-F1
#
_cell.length_a   1.000
_cell.length_b   1.000
_cell.length_c   1.000
_cell.angle_alpha   90.00
_cell.angle_beta   90.00
_cell.angle_gamma   90.00
#
_symmetry.space_group_name_H-M   'P 1'
#
loop_
_entity.id
_entity.type
_entity.pdbx_description
1 polymer ?
#
loop_
_entity_poly.entity_id
_entity_poly.type
_entity_poly.pdbx_seq_one_letter_code
_entity_poly.pdbx_strand_id
1 'polypeptide(L)'
;IDADDLKEMDLKWQVAMLTMRVKRFIKKTGRKLDLYGKETIGFDRTKVECYNYHRRGYFARECRAPRNQGNRNRDAPRRNAPEDTSTINALVVQDGIGGYD
;
A
#
# COMPACT_ATOMS: atom_id res chain seq x y z
N ILE A 1 39.79 -19.04 4.32
CA ILE A 1 38.61 -18.41 4.96
C ILE A 1 37.96 -19.52 5.73
N ASP A 2 37.86 -19.38 7.05
CA ASP A 2 37.30 -20.42 7.90
C ASP A 2 35.78 -20.52 7.71
N ALA A 3 35.21 -21.68 8.03
CA ALA A 3 33.76 -21.89 7.93
C ALA A 3 32.99 -20.94 8.86
N ASP A 4 33.57 -20.55 9.99
CA ASP A 4 32.93 -19.63 10.93
C ASP A 4 33.00 -18.17 10.45
N ASP A 5 34.08 -17.76 9.78
CA ASP A 5 34.17 -16.45 9.11
C ASP A 5 33.06 -16.29 8.05
N LEU A 6 32.80 -17.34 7.27
CA LEU A 6 31.75 -17.35 6.25
C LEU A 6 30.35 -17.18 6.85
N LYS A 7 30.06 -17.86 7.97
CA LYS A 7 28.78 -17.74 8.69
C LYS A 7 28.60 -16.34 9.28
N GLU A 8 29.66 -15.77 9.85
CA GLU A 8 29.59 -14.42 10.42
C GLU A 8 29.29 -13.37 9.35
N MET A 9 29.91 -13.48 8.17
CA MET A 9 29.63 -12.60 7.04
C MET A 9 28.20 -12.72 6.53
N ASP A 10 27.68 -13.94 6.38
CA ASP A 10 26.29 -14.16 5.98
C ASP A 10 25.31 -13.57 7.00
N LEU A 11 25.53 -13.82 8.29
CA LEU A 11 24.71 -13.27 9.37
C LEU A 11 24.72 -11.73 9.35
N LYS A 12 25.89 -11.11 9.20
CA LYS A 12 26.04 -9.65 9.08
C LYS A 12 25.24 -9.11 7.89
N TRP A 13 25.31 -9.77 6.74
CA TRP A 13 24.55 -9.41 5.55
C TRP A 13 23.04 -9.51 5.76
N GLN A 14 22.57 -10.59 6.39
CA GLN A 14 21.16 -10.78 6.72
C GLN A 14 20.65 -9.67 7.66
N VAL A 15 21.40 -9.35 8.71
CA VAL A 15 21.06 -8.27 9.67
C VAL A 15 21.04 -6.91 8.99
N ALA A 16 22.00 -6.62 8.10
CA ALA A 16 22.03 -5.38 7.33
C ALA A 16 20.78 -5.24 6.44
N MET A 17 20.42 -6.31 5.72
CA MET A 17 19.23 -6.36 4.87
C MET A 17 17.93 -6.16 5.66
N LEU A 18 17.79 -6.83 6.80
CA LEU A 18 16.68 -6.64 7.74
C LEU A 18 16.60 -5.19 8.20
N THR A 19 17.72 -4.62 8.64
CA THR A 19 17.80 -3.23 9.11
C THR A 19 17.37 -2.24 8.02
N MET A 20 17.80 -2.44 6.77
CA MET A 20 17.37 -1.61 5.65
C MET A 20 15.85 -1.70 5.39
N ARG A 21 15.27 -2.90 5.47
CA ARG A 21 13.83 -3.11 5.31
C ARG A 21 13.04 -2.42 6.43
N VAL A 22 13.47 -2.55 7.68
CA VAL A 22 12.85 -1.90 8.85
C VAL A 22 12.91 -0.37 8.71
N LYS A 23 14.07 0.20 8.38
CA LYS A 23 14.22 1.64 8.13
C LYS A 23 13.27 2.15 7.04
N ARG A 24 13.14 1.41 5.93
CA ARG A 24 12.23 1.77 4.83
C ARG A 24 10.76 1.71 5.26
N PHE A 25 10.38 0.70 6.04
CA PHE A 25 9.03 0.55 6.57
C PHE A 25 8.65 1.71 7.50
N ILE A 26 9.53 2.06 8.44
CA ILE A 26 9.31 3.17 9.38
C ILE A 26 9.16 4.48 8.62
N LYS A 27 10.03 4.75 7.62
CA LYS A 27 9.92 5.96 6.78
C LYS A 27 8.60 6.05 6.01
N LYS A 28 8.08 4.91 5.51
CA LYS A 28 6.86 4.88 4.69
C LYS A 28 5.58 4.95 5.52
N THR A 29 5.57 4.33 6.70
CA THR A 29 4.35 4.17 7.50
C THR A 29 4.32 5.02 8.75
N GLY A 30 5.48 5.53 9.21
CA GLY A 30 5.63 6.21 10.50
C GLY A 30 5.48 5.29 11.73
N ARG A 31 5.25 3.99 11.54
CA ARG A 31 4.98 3.05 12.64
C ARG A 31 6.27 2.47 13.17
N LYS A 32 6.48 2.53 14.49
CA LYS A 32 7.61 1.90 15.16
C LYS A 32 7.44 0.38 15.15
N LEU A 33 8.51 -0.33 14.76
CA LEU A 33 8.56 -1.79 14.75
C LEU A 33 9.17 -2.25 16.08
N ASP A 34 8.42 -2.92 16.94
CA ASP A 34 8.98 -3.57 18.12
C ASP A 34 9.35 -5.02 17.79
N LEU A 35 10.65 -5.31 17.79
CA LEU A 35 11.20 -6.64 17.50
C LEU A 35 11.39 -7.50 18.75
N TYR A 36 11.34 -6.89 19.94
CA TYR A 36 11.49 -7.56 21.23
C TYR A 36 10.15 -7.83 21.90
N GLY A 37 9.11 -7.09 21.51
CA GLY A 37 7.73 -7.29 21.97
C GLY A 37 7.20 -8.67 21.58
N LYS A 38 6.57 -9.35 22.54
CA LYS A 38 5.85 -10.63 22.32
C LYS A 38 4.64 -10.47 21.39
N GLU A 39 4.19 -9.25 21.14
CA GLU A 39 3.15 -8.96 20.16
C GLU A 39 3.72 -9.13 18.76
N THR A 40 3.31 -10.21 18.09
CA THR A 40 3.53 -10.33 16.65
C THR A 40 2.96 -9.10 15.98
N ILE A 41 3.77 -8.34 15.25
CA ILE A 41 3.32 -7.19 14.46
C ILE A 41 2.32 -7.72 13.43
N GLY A 42 1.05 -7.67 13.82
CA GLY A 42 -0.03 -8.32 13.13
C GLY A 42 -0.45 -7.48 11.95
N PHE A 43 -0.30 -8.03 10.75
CA PHE A 43 -0.98 -7.48 9.60
C PHE A 43 -2.46 -7.88 9.71
N ASP A 44 -3.35 -6.89 9.75
CA ASP A 44 -4.79 -7.16 9.74
C ASP A 44 -5.18 -7.76 8.37
N ARG A 45 -5.20 -9.09 8.28
CA ARG A 45 -5.56 -9.81 7.05
C ARG A 45 -6.93 -9.40 6.53
N THR A 46 -7.88 -9.05 7.39
CA THR A 46 -9.23 -8.67 6.96
C THR A 46 -9.26 -7.39 6.12
N LYS A 47 -8.21 -6.57 6.22
CA LYS A 47 -8.01 -5.35 5.42
C LYS A 47 -7.24 -5.57 4.12
N VAL A 48 -6.69 -6.78 3.91
CA VAL A 48 -5.99 -7.14 2.67
C VAL A 48 -6.99 -7.70 1.68
N GLU A 49 -7.03 -7.15 0.46
CA GLU A 49 -7.87 -7.65 -0.63
C GLU A 49 -7.02 -8.27 -1.75
N CYS A 50 -7.38 -9.47 -2.18
CA CYS A 50 -6.73 -10.16 -3.30
C CYS A 50 -7.10 -9.46 -4.61
N TYR A 51 -6.13 -8.81 -5.26
CA TYR A 51 -6.35 -8.05 -6.50
C TYR A 51 -7.07 -8.84 -7.62
N ASN A 52 -6.77 -10.14 -7.75
CA ASN A 52 -7.34 -10.97 -8.82
C ASN A 52 -8.79 -11.41 -8.57
N TYR A 53 -9.21 -11.53 -7.30
CA TYR A 53 -10.49 -12.13 -6.92
C TYR A 53 -11.38 -11.22 -6.09
N HIS A 54 -10.88 -10.03 -5.74
CA HIS A 54 -11.57 -9.04 -4.90
C HIS A 54 -12.11 -9.61 -3.58
N ARG A 55 -11.44 -10.64 -3.05
CA ARG A 55 -11.75 -11.22 -1.73
C ARG A 55 -10.79 -10.70 -0.67
N ARG A 56 -11.36 -10.24 0.44
CA ARG A 56 -10.61 -9.84 1.64
C ARG A 56 -10.00 -11.07 2.35
N GLY A 57 -8.90 -10.88 3.07
CA GLY A 57 -8.25 -11.96 3.85
C GLY A 57 -7.18 -12.76 3.11
N TYR A 58 -7.00 -12.55 1.80
CA TYR A 58 -6.11 -13.35 0.96
C TYR A 58 -5.09 -12.48 0.21
N PHE A 59 -3.85 -12.95 0.14
CA PHE A 59 -2.87 -12.37 -0.79
C PHE A 59 -3.06 -12.94 -2.20
N ALA A 60 -2.70 -12.17 -3.22
CA ALA A 60 -2.79 -12.59 -4.63
C ALA A 60 -2.14 -13.96 -4.90
N ARG A 61 -1.00 -14.24 -4.26
CA ARG A 61 -0.26 -15.52 -4.35
C ARG A 61 -0.96 -16.72 -3.71
N GLU A 62 -1.90 -16.48 -2.80
CA GLU A 62 -2.65 -17.53 -2.09
C GLU A 62 -3.92 -17.92 -2.86
N CYS A 63 -4.35 -17.07 -3.79
CA CYS A 63 -5.56 -17.28 -4.57
C CYS A 63 -5.31 -18.33 -5.67
N ARG A 64 -5.33 -19.63 -5.31
CA ARG A 64 -5.15 -20.80 -6.20
C ARG A 64 -6.42 -21.25 -6.95
N ALA A 65 -7.39 -20.37 -7.23
CA ALA A 65 -8.55 -20.84 -7.97
C ALA A 65 -8.17 -21.12 -9.44
N PRO A 66 -8.63 -22.23 -10.04
CA PRO A 66 -8.76 -22.30 -11.49
C PRO A 66 -9.64 -21.13 -11.93
N ARG A 67 -9.44 -20.66 -13.16
CA ARG A 67 -10.22 -19.60 -13.79
C ARG A 67 -11.70 -20.03 -13.88
N ASN A 68 -12.44 -19.95 -12.78
CA ASN A 68 -13.84 -20.35 -12.73
C ASN A 68 -14.63 -19.26 -13.45
N GLN A 69 -15.03 -19.56 -14.69
CA GLN A 69 -15.94 -18.77 -15.52
C GLN A 69 -17.38 -18.70 -14.95
N GLY A 70 -17.55 -18.80 -13.63
CA GLY A 70 -18.80 -19.21 -13.00
C GLY A 70 -19.33 -18.30 -11.89
N ASN A 71 -18.94 -17.02 -11.82
CA ASN A 71 -19.77 -16.02 -11.18
C ASN A 71 -19.52 -14.63 -11.81
N ARG A 72 -20.15 -14.44 -12.97
CA ARG A 72 -20.18 -13.18 -13.71
C ARG A 72 -21.33 -12.27 -13.29
N ASN A 73 -21.83 -12.38 -12.05
CA ASN A 73 -23.00 -11.63 -11.58
C ASN A 73 -22.75 -10.99 -10.21
N ARG A 74 -22.17 -9.78 -10.22
CA ARG A 74 -22.83 -8.53 -9.80
C ARG A 74 -21.82 -7.39 -9.74
N ASP A 75 -22.11 -6.39 -10.56
CA ASP A 75 -21.79 -4.98 -10.41
C ASP A 75 -20.31 -4.57 -10.53
N ALA A 76 -19.84 -4.61 -11.78
CA ALA A 76 -18.88 -3.62 -12.22
C ALA A 76 -19.61 -2.29 -12.49
N PRO A 77 -19.25 -1.18 -11.84
CA PRO A 77 -19.22 0.10 -12.52
C PRO A 77 -17.95 0.09 -13.36
N ARG A 78 -18.15 -0.09 -14.67
CA ARG A 78 -17.17 0.27 -15.69
C ARG A 78 -16.56 1.62 -15.31
N ARG A 79 -15.23 1.73 -15.38
CA ARG A 79 -14.56 3.03 -15.47
C ARG A 79 -15.10 3.74 -16.71
N ASN A 80 -16.13 4.55 -16.53
CA ASN A 80 -16.45 5.60 -17.45
C ASN A 80 -15.62 6.80 -17.00
N ALA A 81 -14.59 7.14 -17.78
CA ALA A 81 -14.25 8.55 -17.91
C ALA A 81 -15.36 9.17 -18.77
N PRO A 82 -15.97 10.26 -18.30
CA PRO A 82 -16.01 11.43 -19.16
C PRO A 82 -15.64 12.73 -18.43
N GLU A 83 -15.09 13.58 -19.27
CA GLU A 83 -14.64 14.96 -19.15
C GLU A 83 -15.77 15.94 -18.81
N ASP A 84 -15.37 17.07 -18.22
CA ASP A 84 -16.06 18.35 -18.06
C ASP A 84 -17.36 18.45 -17.26
N THR A 85 -17.21 18.91 -16.02
CA THR A 85 -18.18 19.85 -15.43
C THR A 85 -17.49 21.18 -15.19
N SER A 86 -17.39 21.96 -16.27
CA SER A 86 -17.78 23.36 -16.21
C SER A 86 -19.06 23.50 -15.36
N THR A 87 -19.19 24.59 -14.59
CA THR A 87 -20.35 24.93 -13.74
C THR A 87 -20.32 24.50 -12.26
N ILE A 88 -19.20 24.65 -11.53
CA ILE A 88 -19.26 24.97 -10.09
C ILE A 88 -18.16 25.98 -9.78
N ASN A 89 -18.43 27.26 -10.05
CA ASN A 89 -17.91 28.46 -9.35
C ASN A 89 -18.40 29.74 -10.07
N ALA A 90 -19.67 29.76 -10.49
CA ALA A 90 -20.36 30.97 -10.92
C ALA A 90 -21.05 31.61 -9.71
N LEU A 91 -20.26 32.19 -8.81
CA LEU A 91 -20.72 33.22 -7.87
C LEU A 91 -19.66 34.31 -7.83
N VAL A 92 -19.84 35.26 -8.74
CA VAL A 92 -19.17 36.56 -8.78
C VAL A 92 -19.54 37.33 -7.51
N VAL A 93 -18.53 37.83 -6.80
CA VAL A 93 -18.60 39.10 -6.07
C VAL A 93 -17.33 39.86 -6.42
N GLN A 94 -17.46 40.84 -7.31
CA GLN A 94 -16.49 41.92 -7.48
C GLN A 94 -16.98 43.12 -6.69
N ASP A 95 -16.01 43.83 -6.09
CA ASP A 95 -15.87 45.30 -5.95
C ASP A 95 -14.77 45.50 -4.90
N GLY A 96 -13.66 46.22 -5.07
CA GLY A 96 -13.12 47.12 -6.09
C GLY A 96 -12.17 48.11 -5.40
N ILE A 97 -11.16 48.60 -6.14
CA ILE A 97 -10.48 49.92 -5.98
C ILE A 97 -9.14 50.01 -5.19
N GLY A 98 -8.11 50.50 -5.93
CA GLY A 98 -6.96 51.31 -5.47
C GLY A 98 -5.64 50.53 -5.33
N GLY A 99 -4.51 50.82 -5.97
CA GLY A 99 -3.94 52.04 -6.57
C GLY A 99 -2.52 52.23 -6.01
N TYR A 100 -1.49 52.22 -6.88
CA TYR A 100 -0.07 52.71 -6.80
C TYR A 100 0.54 53.07 -5.42
N ASP A 101 1.77 52.68 -5.05
CA ASP A 101 3.06 52.76 -5.78
C ASP A 101 3.89 51.45 -5.82
#